data_AF-R7RYJ8-F1
#
_entry.id   AF-R7RYJ8-F1
#
_cell.length_a   1.000
_cell.length_b   1.000
_cell.length_c   1.000
_cell.angle_alpha   90.00
_cell.angle_beta   90.00
_cell.angle_gamma   90.00
#
_symmetry.space_group_name_H-M   'P 1'
#
loop_
_entity.id
_entity.type
_entity.pdbx_description
1 polymer ?
#
loop_
_entity_poly.entity_id
_entity_poly.type
_entity_poly.pdbx_seq_one_letter_code
_entity_poly.pdbx_strand_id
1 'polypeptide(L)'
;DTRTTVMIKNIPNKMSDRDLERFIADVVPGRIDFFYLRMDFGNGCNVGYAFVNFITVDDLLKFAKARLGVKWNMYSSDKILQMSYANYQGKEALVEKFKNSAIMDEREAWRPKIFYSDGPRQGRPEPFPAPTHQKRKERSAHNRGALYVPNMRSL
;
A
#
# COMPACT_ATOMS: atom_id res chain seq x y z
N ASP A 1 -16.26 -12.96 -6.51
CA ASP A 1 -14.99 -12.22 -6.65
C ASP A 1 -14.08 -12.64 -5.51
N THR A 2 -12.86 -13.08 -5.79
CA THR A 2 -11.90 -13.62 -4.80
C THR A 2 -10.71 -12.70 -4.53
N ARG A 3 -10.72 -11.51 -5.13
CA ARG A 3 -9.63 -10.53 -5.03
C ARG A 3 -9.60 -9.89 -3.65
N THR A 4 -8.39 -9.78 -3.09
CA THR A 4 -8.15 -9.24 -1.75
C THR A 4 -7.24 -8.02 -1.76
N THR A 5 -6.61 -7.69 -2.88
CA THR A 5 -5.71 -6.55 -3.00
C THR A 5 -6.40 -5.35 -3.65
N VAL A 6 -6.26 -4.20 -3.03
CA VAL A 6 -6.82 -2.94 -3.52
C VAL A 6 -5.76 -1.84 -3.53
N MET A 7 -5.99 -0.90 -4.43
CA MET A 7 -5.38 0.42 -4.40
C MET A 7 -6.36 1.36 -3.68
N ILE A 8 -5.99 1.81 -2.48
CA ILE A 8 -6.68 2.88 -1.76
C ILE A 8 -6.18 4.21 -2.35
N LYS A 9 -7.10 5.08 -2.75
CA LYS A 9 -6.84 6.31 -3.50
C LYS A 9 -7.37 7.54 -2.76
N ASN A 10 -6.95 8.71 -3.24
CA ASN A 10 -7.29 10.03 -2.69
C ASN A 10 -6.83 10.22 -1.24
N ILE A 11 -5.73 9.59 -0.84
CA ILE A 11 -5.19 9.72 0.52
C ILE A 11 -4.69 11.18 0.72
N PRO A 12 -4.94 11.83 1.88
CA PRO A 12 -4.37 13.12 2.20
C PRO A 12 -2.84 13.04 2.22
N ASN A 13 -2.14 13.92 1.49
CA ASN A 13 -0.68 13.81 1.28
C ASN A 13 0.16 13.86 2.56
N LYS A 14 -0.39 14.47 3.63
CA LYS A 14 0.24 14.56 4.96
C LYS A 14 0.04 13.31 5.84
N MET A 15 -0.83 12.39 5.42
CA MET A 15 -1.07 11.15 6.16
C MET A 15 0.17 10.26 6.11
N SER A 16 0.66 9.84 7.27
CA SER A 16 1.78 8.89 7.34
C SER A 16 1.30 7.45 7.08
N ASP A 17 2.27 6.56 6.86
CA ASP A 17 2.04 5.11 6.84
C ASP A 17 1.35 4.64 8.12
N ARG A 18 1.85 5.08 9.28
CA ARG A 18 1.30 4.74 10.60
C ARG A 18 -0.13 5.23 10.78
N ASP A 19 -0.46 6.44 10.31
CA ASP A 19 -1.81 6.98 10.42
C ASP A 19 -2.78 6.16 9.55
N LEU A 20 -2.35 5.76 8.35
CA LEU A 20 -3.18 4.97 7.44
C LEU A 20 -3.36 3.53 7.94
N GLU A 21 -2.31 2.91 8.47
CA GLU A 21 -2.40 1.60 9.12
C GLU A 21 -3.38 1.62 10.29
N ARG A 22 -3.34 2.66 11.14
CA ARG A 22 -4.32 2.84 12.23
C ARG A 22 -5.73 3.01 11.70
N PHE A 23 -5.93 3.85 10.68
CA PHE A 23 -7.24 4.05 10.07
C PHE A 23 -7.88 2.76 9.53
N ILE A 24 -7.05 1.85 8.99
CA ILE A 24 -7.48 0.51 8.56
C ILE A 24 -7.77 -0.38 9.77
N ALA A 25 -6.89 -0.38 10.76
CA ALA A 25 -7.01 -1.19 11.97
C ALA A 25 -8.24 -0.82 12.82
N ASP A 26 -8.74 0.41 12.75
CA ASP A 26 -9.99 0.83 13.41
C ASP A 26 -11.22 0.04 12.92
N VAL A 27 -11.15 -0.55 11.72
CA VAL A 27 -12.25 -1.35 11.15
C VAL A 27 -11.90 -2.84 11.14
N VAL A 28 -10.68 -3.18 10.73
CA VAL A 28 -10.23 -4.58 10.58
C VAL A 28 -8.81 -4.76 11.17
N PRO A 29 -8.69 -4.79 12.52
CA PRO A 29 -7.40 -4.82 13.19
C PRO A 29 -6.63 -6.11 12.90
N GLY A 30 -5.39 -5.98 12.41
CA GLY A 30 -4.53 -7.14 12.11
C GLY A 30 -5.05 -8.04 10.98
N ARG A 31 -5.86 -7.50 10.07
CA ARG A 31 -6.49 -8.22 8.95
C ARG A 31 -5.93 -7.87 7.58
N ILE A 32 -4.76 -7.26 7.54
CA ILE A 32 -3.98 -7.03 6.32
C ILE A 32 -2.63 -7.73 6.46
N ASP A 33 -2.08 -8.20 5.34
CA ASP A 33 -0.81 -8.92 5.32
C ASP A 33 0.20 -8.33 4.31
N PHE A 34 -0.21 -7.29 3.59
CA PHE A 34 0.66 -6.42 2.80
C PHE A 34 0.15 -4.97 2.87
N PHE A 35 1.08 -4.02 3.05
CA PHE A 35 0.80 -2.59 3.05
C PHE A 35 1.92 -1.82 2.37
N TYR A 36 1.57 -0.89 1.49
CA TYR A 36 2.54 0.03 0.90
C TYR A 36 1.90 1.38 0.57
N LEU A 37 2.20 2.40 1.37
CA LEU A 37 1.90 3.80 1.06
C LEU A 37 2.99 4.37 0.15
N ARG A 38 2.61 4.83 -1.05
CA ARG A 38 3.59 5.36 -1.99
C ARG A 38 4.00 6.78 -1.60
N MET A 39 5.32 6.98 -1.45
CA MET A 39 5.91 8.26 -1.07
C MET A 39 6.54 8.97 -2.27
N ASP A 40 6.45 10.30 -2.26
CA ASP A 40 7.32 11.20 -3.00
C ASP A 40 8.54 11.53 -2.14
N PHE A 41 9.71 11.08 -2.59
CA PHE A 41 10.95 11.21 -1.82
C PHE A 41 11.50 12.64 -1.79
N GLY A 42 11.19 13.46 -2.80
CA GLY A 42 11.63 14.84 -2.85
C GLY A 42 10.86 15.71 -1.86
N ASN A 43 9.53 15.54 -1.82
CA ASN A 43 8.64 16.33 -0.97
C ASN A 43 8.36 15.71 0.42
N GLY A 44 8.80 14.47 0.65
CA GLY A 44 8.59 13.77 1.92
C GLY A 44 7.12 13.48 2.27
N CYS A 45 6.23 13.52 1.28
CA CYS A 45 4.78 13.33 1.44
C CYS A 45 4.31 12.12 0.61
N ASN A 46 3.12 11.57 0.92
CA ASN A 46 2.56 10.52 0.08
C ASN A 46 2.01 11.09 -1.25
N VAL A 47 1.95 10.26 -2.29
CA VAL A 47 1.42 10.63 -3.62
C VAL A 47 -0.09 10.42 -3.76
N GLY A 48 -0.79 10.13 -2.67
CA GLY A 48 -2.25 10.01 -2.62
C GLY A 48 -2.81 8.60 -2.82
N TYR A 49 -1.96 7.56 -2.84
CA TYR A 49 -2.44 6.17 -2.90
C TYR A 49 -1.55 5.17 -2.15
N ALA A 50 -2.16 4.05 -1.79
CA ALA A 50 -1.51 2.90 -1.16
C ALA A 50 -2.01 1.58 -1.76
N PHE A 51 -1.16 0.55 -1.72
CA PHE A 51 -1.55 -0.83 -1.99
C PHE A 51 -1.75 -1.57 -0.67
N VAL A 52 -2.87 -2.25 -0.52
CA VAL A 52 -3.23 -3.02 0.67
C VAL A 52 -3.76 -4.38 0.25
N ASN A 53 -3.20 -5.46 0.82
CA ASN A 53 -3.79 -6.79 0.71
C ASN A 53 -4.49 -7.13 2.03
N PHE A 54 -5.77 -7.42 1.95
CA PHE A 54 -6.54 -7.96 3.06
C PHE A 54 -6.33 -9.48 3.12
N ILE A 55 -6.35 -10.05 4.33
CA ILE A 55 -6.15 -11.51 4.50
C ILE A 55 -7.31 -12.27 3.85
N THR A 56 -8.54 -11.78 4.02
CA THR A 56 -9.73 -12.38 3.43
C THR A 56 -10.56 -11.36 2.63
N VAL A 57 -11.40 -11.87 1.73
CA VAL A 57 -12.39 -11.04 1.02
C VAL A 57 -13.37 -10.40 2.00
N ASP A 58 -13.74 -11.10 3.08
CA ASP A 58 -14.64 -10.56 4.09
C ASP A 58 -14.05 -9.36 4.83
N ASP A 59 -12.74 -9.39 5.12
CA ASP A 59 -12.05 -8.24 5.73
C ASP A 59 -12.04 -7.03 4.79
N LEU A 60 -11.78 -7.26 3.50
CA LEU A 60 -11.87 -6.22 2.47
C LEU A 60 -13.29 -5.64 2.39
N LEU A 61 -14.32 -6.49 2.35
CA LEU A 61 -15.71 -6.05 2.24
C LEU A 61 -16.16 -5.28 3.49
N LYS A 62 -15.74 -5.71 4.69
CA LYS A 62 -15.98 -4.97 5.95
C LYS A 62 -15.35 -3.58 5.90
N PHE A 63 -14.10 -3.48 5.48
CA PHE A 63 -13.42 -2.20 5.33
C PHE A 63 -14.09 -1.30 4.28
N ALA A 64 -14.40 -1.85 3.11
CA ALA A 64 -15.07 -1.13 2.04
C ALA A 64 -16.44 -0.59 2.48
N LYS A 65 -17.26 -1.41 3.16
CA LYS A 65 -18.56 -0.98 3.69
C LYS A 65 -18.43 0.19 4.67
N ALA A 66 -17.39 0.22 5.49
CA ALA A 66 -17.20 1.24 6.50
C ALA A 66 -16.57 2.54 5.97
N ARG A 67 -15.70 2.46 4.95
CA ARG A 67 -14.83 3.58 4.57
C ARG A 67 -14.92 4.02 3.11
N LEU A 68 -15.42 3.20 2.19
CA LEU A 68 -15.52 3.57 0.77
C LEU A 68 -16.52 4.71 0.59
N GLY A 69 -16.13 5.78 -0.12
CA GLY A 69 -16.98 6.95 -0.34
C GLY A 69 -17.08 7.89 0.87
N VAL A 70 -16.36 7.62 1.96
CA VAL A 70 -16.33 8.47 3.16
C VAL A 70 -15.21 9.52 3.03
N LYS A 71 -15.47 10.74 3.50
CA LYS A 71 -14.43 11.79 3.62
C LYS A 71 -13.36 11.35 4.62
N TRP A 72 -12.10 11.66 4.36
CA TRP A 72 -11.03 11.33 5.30
C TRP A 72 -11.16 12.04 6.64
N ASN A 73 -11.75 13.25 6.65
CA ASN A 73 -11.93 14.09 7.85
C ASN A 73 -10.66 14.27 8.69
N MET A 74 -9.50 14.18 8.04
CA MET A 74 -8.18 14.32 8.63
C MET A 74 -7.41 15.40 7.87
N TYR A 75 -6.60 16.18 8.59
CA TYR A 75 -5.78 17.26 8.03
C TYR A 75 -6.57 18.29 7.20
N SER A 76 -7.82 18.56 7.58
CA SER A 76 -8.74 19.45 6.84
C SER A 76 -8.90 19.08 5.36
N SER A 77 -8.75 17.79 5.02
CA SER A 77 -8.88 17.33 3.65
C SER A 77 -10.34 17.02 3.30
N ASP A 78 -10.84 17.64 2.24
CA ASP A 78 -12.14 17.31 1.62
C ASP A 78 -12.09 16.08 0.70
N LYS A 79 -10.92 15.42 0.61
CA LYS A 79 -10.79 14.22 -0.21
C LYS A 79 -11.73 13.12 0.30
N ILE A 80 -12.25 12.34 -0.65
CA ILE A 80 -13.11 11.19 -0.41
C ILE A 80 -12.34 9.92 -0.72
N LEU A 81 -12.34 8.95 0.20
CA LEU A 81 -11.68 7.67 0.03
C LEU A 81 -12.29 6.91 -1.15
N GLN A 82 -11.42 6.53 -2.09
CA GLN A 82 -11.77 5.67 -3.20
C GLN A 82 -10.95 4.39 -3.17
N MET A 83 -11.50 3.33 -3.75
CA MET A 83 -10.81 2.05 -3.89
C MET A 83 -10.99 1.52 -5.30
N SER A 84 -9.98 0.82 -5.80
CA SER A 84 -10.08 -0.03 -6.98
C SER A 84 -9.24 -1.28 -6.75
N TYR A 85 -9.59 -2.39 -7.38
CA TYR A 85 -8.73 -3.57 -7.33
C TYR A 85 -7.34 -3.25 -7.91
N ALA A 86 -6.30 -3.77 -7.27
CA ALA A 86 -4.94 -3.64 -7.77
C ALA A 86 -4.71 -4.60 -8.94
N ASN A 87 -3.79 -4.24 -9.85
CA ASN A 87 -3.40 -5.10 -10.97
C ASN A 87 -2.68 -6.38 -10.49
N TYR A 88 -1.90 -6.29 -9.41
CA TYR A 88 -1.30 -7.43 -8.73
C TYR A 88 -2.19 -7.83 -7.55
N GLN A 89 -2.58 -9.09 -7.50
CA GLN A 89 -3.48 -9.64 -6.48
C GLN A 89 -2.76 -10.65 -5.60
N GLY A 90 -2.98 -10.57 -4.29
CA GLY A 90 -2.38 -11.40 -3.26
C GLY A 90 -1.02 -10.89 -2.77
N LYS A 91 -0.72 -11.20 -1.51
CA LYS A 91 0.54 -10.88 -0.84
C LYS A 91 1.76 -11.37 -1.63
N GLU A 92 1.74 -12.62 -2.09
CA GLU A 92 2.86 -13.24 -2.81
C GLU A 92 3.23 -12.47 -4.09
N ALA A 93 2.23 -12.10 -4.89
CA ALA A 93 2.44 -11.35 -6.13
C ALA A 93 3.02 -9.94 -5.84
N LEU A 94 2.58 -9.29 -4.77
CA LEU A 94 3.10 -8.01 -4.32
C LEU A 94 4.53 -8.13 -3.78
N VAL A 95 4.83 -9.15 -2.98
CA VAL A 95 6.20 -9.44 -2.52
C VAL A 95 7.13 -9.66 -3.71
N GLU A 96 6.74 -10.47 -4.70
CA GLU A 96 7.54 -10.69 -5.91
C GLU A 96 7.78 -9.39 -6.68
N LYS A 97 6.75 -8.55 -6.76
CA LYS A 97 6.83 -7.25 -7.42
C LYS A 97 7.84 -6.31 -6.75
N PHE A 98 7.87 -6.29 -5.42
CA PHE A 98 8.63 -5.30 -4.67
C PHE A 98 9.99 -5.78 -4.15
N LYS A 99 10.20 -7.09 -3.93
CA LYS A 99 11.47 -7.62 -3.37
C LYS A 99 12.70 -7.25 -4.18
N ASN A 100 12.53 -7.08 -5.50
CA ASN A 100 13.59 -6.70 -6.44
C ASN A 100 13.51 -5.22 -6.87
N SER A 101 12.70 -4.39 -6.20
CA SER A 101 12.58 -2.97 -6.51
C SER A 101 13.54 -2.14 -5.67
N ALA A 102 14.05 -1.05 -6.24
CA ALA A 102 14.92 -0.11 -5.54
C ALA A 102 14.25 0.58 -4.34
N ILE A 103 12.91 0.48 -4.21
CA ILE A 103 12.21 0.95 -3.01
C ILE A 103 12.72 0.28 -1.72
N MET A 104 13.20 -0.96 -1.82
CA MET A 104 13.70 -1.70 -0.66
C MET A 104 15.01 -1.13 -0.09
N ASP A 105 15.66 -0.22 -0.81
CA ASP A 105 16.86 0.49 -0.35
C ASP A 105 16.55 1.85 0.29
N GLU A 106 15.31 2.32 0.23
CA GLU A 106 14.88 3.61 0.81
C GLU A 106 14.75 3.54 2.33
N ARG A 107 14.35 4.63 3.00
CA ARG A 107 14.08 4.61 4.45
C ARG A 107 12.99 3.59 4.77
N GLU A 108 13.14 2.85 5.87
CA GLU A 108 12.24 1.75 6.26
C GLU A 108 10.75 2.16 6.27
N ALA A 109 10.44 3.34 6.81
CA ALA A 109 9.08 3.89 6.84
C ALA A 109 8.46 4.14 5.44
N TRP A 110 9.27 4.13 4.37
CA TRP A 110 8.81 4.31 2.99
C TRP A 110 8.80 3.01 2.19
N ARG A 111 9.18 1.89 2.81
CA ARG A 111 9.19 0.57 2.17
C ARG A 111 7.82 -0.10 2.27
N PRO A 112 7.48 -1.01 1.35
CA PRO A 112 6.41 -1.97 1.57
C PRO A 112 6.63 -2.77 2.85
N LYS A 113 5.54 -3.03 3.57
CA LYS A 113 5.49 -3.82 4.80
C LYS A 113 4.65 -5.06 4.56
N ILE A 114 5.05 -6.15 5.19
CA ILE A 114 4.27 -7.39 5.23
C ILE A 114 4.03 -7.83 6.66
N PHE A 115 2.94 -8.56 6.86
CA PHE A 115 2.53 -9.07 8.16
C PHE A 115 2.19 -10.55 8.04
N TYR A 116 2.33 -11.31 9.12
CA TYR A 116 1.91 -12.71 9.14
C TYR A 116 0.40 -12.82 8.84
N SER A 117 0.04 -13.67 7.88
CA SER A 117 -1.34 -13.83 7.39
C SER A 117 -2.17 -14.76 8.29
N ASP A 118 -1.53 -15.58 9.12
CA ASP A 118 -2.19 -16.55 10.00
C ASP A 118 -1.39 -16.83 11.28
N GLY A 119 -1.96 -17.71 12.12
CA GLY A 119 -1.32 -18.23 13.32
C GLY A 119 -1.22 -17.24 14.48
N PRO A 120 -0.49 -17.60 15.56
CA PRO A 120 -0.36 -16.77 16.76
C PRO A 120 0.29 -15.40 16.53
N ARG A 121 0.95 -15.23 15.38
CA ARG A 121 1.61 -13.98 14.98
C ARG A 121 0.79 -13.17 13.98
N GLN A 122 -0.43 -13.59 13.61
CA GLN A 122 -1.24 -12.90 12.61
C GLN A 122 -1.29 -11.39 12.88
N GLY A 123 -1.08 -10.59 11.83
CA GLY A 123 -1.08 -9.13 11.90
C GLY A 123 0.18 -8.51 12.52
N ARG A 124 1.14 -9.30 13.02
CA ARG A 124 2.45 -8.80 13.44
C ARG A 124 3.37 -8.62 12.23
N PRO A 125 4.32 -7.66 12.26
CA PRO A 125 5.28 -7.45 11.19
C PRO A 125 6.08 -8.72 10.87
N GLU A 126 6.28 -8.96 9.58
CA GLU A 126 7.08 -10.04 9.03
C GLU A 126 8.29 -9.46 8.25
N PRO A 127 9.50 -10.05 8.34
CA PRO A 127 10.64 -9.60 7.56
C PRO A 127 10.40 -9.73 6.06
N PHE A 128 10.66 -8.66 5.31
CA PHE A 128 10.54 -8.70 3.85
C PHE A 128 11.61 -9.64 3.25
N PRO A 129 11.26 -10.55 2.32
CA PRO A 129 12.23 -11.46 1.70
C PRO A 129 13.36 -10.73 0.95
N ALA A 130 14.55 -11.34 0.97
CA ALA A 130 15.71 -10.81 0.26
C ALA A 130 15.49 -10.78 -1.28
N PRO A 131 16.14 -9.84 -1.99
CA PRO A 131 16.09 -9.79 -3.45
C PRO A 131 16.70 -11.06 -4.06
N THR A 132 16.08 -11.58 -5.12
CA THR A 132 16.57 -12.75 -5.86
C THR A 132 17.15 -12.39 -7.22
N HIS A 133 16.98 -11.14 -7.70
CA HIS A 133 17.41 -10.70 -9.03
C HIS A 133 18.03 -9.30 -9.04
N GLN A 134 19.36 -9.25 -8.91
CA GLN A 134 20.12 -7.99 -8.84
C GLN A 134 19.94 -7.08 -10.07
N LYS A 135 19.95 -7.65 -11.30
CA LYS A 135 19.75 -6.86 -12.54
C LYS A 135 18.39 -6.17 -12.61
N ARG A 136 17.34 -6.75 -11.99
CA ARG A 136 16.01 -6.10 -11.91
C ARG A 136 16.06 -4.92 -10.96
N LYS A 137 16.77 -5.06 -9.84
CA LYS A 137 17.00 -4.00 -8.86
C LYS A 137 17.74 -2.81 -9.45
N GLU A 138 18.82 -3.06 -10.19
CA GLU A 138 19.58 -2.02 -10.89
C GLU A 138 18.70 -1.21 -11.85
N ARG A 139 17.91 -1.87 -12.71
CA ARG A 139 16.98 -1.16 -13.62
C ARG A 139 15.93 -0.35 -12.86
N SER A 140 15.40 -0.89 -11.77
CA SER A 140 14.46 -0.16 -10.91
C SER A 140 15.08 1.09 -10.30
N ALA A 141 16.38 1.08 -10.00
CA ALA A 141 17.08 2.24 -9.46
C ALA A 141 17.26 3.33 -10.53
N HIS A 142 17.59 2.95 -11.77
CA HIS A 142 17.72 3.89 -12.89
C HIS A 142 16.37 4.56 -13.22
N ASN A 143 15.26 3.83 -13.12
CA ASN A 143 13.92 4.36 -13.40
C ASN A 143 13.27 5.11 -12.21
N ARG A 144 14.00 5.32 -11.11
CA ARG A 144 13.47 5.91 -9.86
C ARG A 144 12.88 7.31 -10.08
N GLY A 145 13.47 8.11 -10.97
CA GLY A 145 12.97 9.45 -11.33
C GLY A 145 11.76 9.44 -12.29
N ALA A 146 11.52 8.32 -13.00
CA ALA A 146 10.47 8.21 -14.02
C ALA A 146 9.13 7.66 -13.47
N LEU A 147 9.05 7.33 -12.17
CA LEU A 147 7.78 6.96 -11.51
C LEU A 147 6.82 8.16 -11.36
N TYR A 148 7.27 9.36 -11.71
CA TYR A 148 6.41 10.49 -12.04
C TYR A 148 5.86 10.30 -13.47
N VAL A 149 4.90 9.39 -13.60
CA VAL A 149 3.96 9.45 -14.74
C VAL A 149 2.68 10.02 -14.17
N PRO A 150 2.45 11.34 -14.24
CA PRO A 150 1.11 11.85 -14.07
C PRO A 150 0.35 11.29 -15.27
N ASN A 151 -0.43 10.22 -15.06
CA ASN A 151 -1.47 9.88 -16.00
C ASN A 151 -2.60 10.90 -15.79
N MET A 152 -2.32 12.12 -16.22
CA MET A 152 -3.29 13.18 -16.40
C MET A 152 -3.76 13.06 -17.86
N ARG A 153 -5.08 12.89 -18.00
CA ARG A 153 -5.90 12.91 -19.23
C ARG A 153 -5.99 11.55 -19.93
N SER A 154 -7.18 11.08 -20.32
CA SER A 154 -8.21 11.81 -21.05
C SER A 154 -9.63 11.63 -20.49
N LEU A 155 -10.40 12.71 -20.70
CA LEU A 155 -11.86 12.90 -20.77
C LEU A 155 -12.73 11.64 -20.73
#